data_AF-A0A2V8KYG8-F1
#
_entry.id   AF-A0A2V8KYG8-F1
#
_cell.length_a   1.000
_cell.length_b   1.000
_cell.length_c   1.000
_cell.angle_alpha   90.00
_cell.angle_beta   90.00
_cell.angle_gamma   90.00
#
_symmetry.space_group_name_H-M   'P 1'
#
loop_
_entity.id
_entity.type
_entity.pdbx_description
1 polymer ?
#
loop_
_entity_poly.entity_id
_entity_poly.type
_entity_poly.pdbx_seq_one_letter_code
_entity_poly.pdbx_strand_id
1 'polypeptide(L)'
;YNVHWNTLQAFLRRALVRDDLLNPAPILDAPWLFFFLRPLLSISVVAATLYCISRSKRRHVMLEYGAAIAMVSLVSPSQASYHQFLFYPAIAGLITLERSWGTQFCWGLLFTIMCSNLMGATAGYDTGVAMIAAFPRAWIVMILWLVFLLMLDPPLPRMSPPAITSAAAMIVVIVAIAVAENRRWIADVSDGASRVQLVAPADLEIEPRFVGSRLVTSVLGPDGFDDPSQMEAVASTSPNGKWTAFATDQRGNWDIAIRSNETGEIRFLTSSSANDLTPSFSPDGRSVYFASDRHRGYRFTTIYQVSIDGR
;
A
#
# COMPACT_ATOMS: atom_id res chain seq x y z
N TYR A 1 3.70 1.61 0.21
CA TYR A 1 4.13 0.70 -0.89
C TYR A 1 5.24 -0.17 -0.34
N ASN A 2 4.93 -1.37 0.11
CA ASN A 2 5.97 -2.32 0.46
C ASN A 2 5.61 -3.70 -0.07
N VAL A 3 6.06 -3.97 -1.30
CA VAL A 3 5.92 -5.28 -1.97
C VAL A 3 6.79 -6.35 -1.33
N HIS A 4 7.71 -5.99 -0.43
CA HIS A 4 8.50 -6.92 0.37
C HIS A 4 7.78 -7.35 1.65
N TRP A 5 6.64 -6.75 1.99
CA TRP A 5 5.85 -7.21 3.12
C TRP A 5 5.18 -8.55 2.82
N ASN A 6 5.29 -9.47 3.76
CA ASN A 6 4.82 -10.84 3.59
C ASN A 6 3.32 -10.97 3.99
N THR A 7 2.46 -10.16 3.35
CA THR A 7 1.01 -10.09 3.62
C THR A 7 0.18 -10.51 2.41
N LEU A 8 -1.08 -10.90 2.64
CA LEU A 8 -2.00 -11.24 1.55
C LEU A 8 -2.26 -10.05 0.62
N GLN A 9 -2.35 -8.84 1.17
CA GLN A 9 -2.52 -7.63 0.36
C GLN A 9 -1.29 -7.34 -0.51
N ALA A 10 -0.09 -7.52 0.04
CA ALA A 10 1.14 -7.35 -0.72
C ALA A 10 1.28 -8.42 -1.81
N PHE A 11 0.87 -9.66 -1.53
CA PHE A 11 0.77 -10.72 -2.54
C PHE A 11 -0.16 -10.31 -3.68
N LEU A 12 -1.41 -9.91 -3.39
CA LEU A 12 -2.38 -9.53 -4.43
C LEU A 12 -1.85 -8.38 -5.28
N ARG A 13 -1.24 -7.37 -4.65
CA ARG A 13 -0.65 -6.25 -5.37
C ARG A 13 0.50 -6.70 -6.27
N ARG A 14 1.41 -7.54 -5.75
CA ARG A 14 2.54 -8.06 -6.50
C ARG A 14 2.10 -8.96 -7.66
N ALA A 15 1.02 -9.71 -7.48
CA ALA A 15 0.46 -10.58 -8.50
C ALA A 15 -0.27 -9.82 -9.62
N LEU A 16 -0.90 -8.68 -9.31
CA LEU A 16 -1.92 -8.06 -10.17
C LEU A 16 -1.62 -6.63 -10.63
N VAL A 17 -0.70 -5.92 -9.99
CA VAL A 17 -0.44 -4.49 -10.25
C VAL A 17 0.99 -4.31 -10.70
N ARG A 18 1.20 -3.89 -11.94
CA ARG A 18 2.51 -3.52 -12.44
C ARG A 18 2.99 -2.21 -11.81
N ASP A 19 4.28 -2.15 -11.52
CA ASP A 19 5.02 -0.93 -11.17
C ASP A 19 6.42 -1.06 -11.74
N ASP A 20 6.83 -0.15 -12.61
CA ASP A 20 8.06 -0.32 -13.39
C ASP A 20 9.34 -0.39 -12.55
N LEU A 21 9.30 0.11 -11.31
CA LEU A 21 10.42 0.08 -10.38
C LEU A 21 10.36 -1.08 -9.42
N LEU A 22 9.21 -1.28 -8.79
CA LEU A 22 9.08 -2.15 -7.62
C LEU A 22 8.39 -3.48 -7.94
N ASN A 23 7.67 -3.56 -9.06
CA ASN A 23 7.01 -4.78 -9.50
C ASN A 23 6.86 -4.83 -11.04
N PRO A 24 7.98 -4.93 -11.78
CA PRO A 24 7.98 -4.75 -13.23
C PRO A 24 7.31 -5.91 -14.00
N ALA A 25 7.19 -7.09 -13.38
CA ALA A 25 6.65 -8.29 -14.01
C ALA A 25 5.67 -9.03 -13.08
N PRO A 26 4.46 -8.50 -12.86
CA PRO A 26 3.40 -9.20 -12.14
C PRO A 26 2.97 -10.47 -12.89
N ILE A 27 2.26 -11.38 -12.21
CA ILE A 27 1.66 -12.57 -12.85
C ILE A 27 0.67 -12.15 -13.93
N LEU A 28 -0.16 -11.14 -13.62
CA LEU A 28 -1.13 -10.56 -14.52
C LEU A 28 -1.15 -9.06 -14.28
N ASP A 29 -1.10 -8.24 -15.33
CA ASP A 29 -1.29 -6.80 -15.20
C ASP A 29 -2.78 -6.46 -15.23
N ALA A 30 -3.46 -6.67 -14.10
CA ALA A 30 -4.89 -6.41 -13.92
C ALA A 30 -5.18 -5.62 -12.63
N PRO A 31 -4.86 -4.31 -12.58
CA PRO A 31 -5.10 -3.48 -11.40
C PRO A 31 -6.55 -3.44 -10.94
N TRP A 32 -7.51 -3.46 -11.88
CA TRP A 32 -8.94 -3.53 -11.57
C TRP A 32 -9.30 -4.77 -10.73
N LEU A 33 -8.65 -5.90 -10.98
CA LEU A 33 -8.87 -7.14 -10.26
C LEU A 33 -8.29 -7.04 -8.84
N PHE A 34 -7.16 -6.35 -8.68
CA PHE A 34 -6.61 -6.05 -7.36
C PHE A 34 -7.58 -5.23 -6.50
N PHE A 35 -8.13 -4.13 -7.04
CA PHE A 35 -9.08 -3.28 -6.32
C PHE A 35 -10.37 -4.01 -5.92
N PHE A 36 -10.77 -5.02 -6.68
CA PHE A 36 -11.91 -5.87 -6.35
C PHE A 36 -11.57 -6.97 -5.33
N LEU A 37 -10.51 -7.75 -5.57
CA LEU A 37 -10.16 -8.90 -4.75
C LEU A 37 -9.67 -8.49 -3.36
N ARG A 38 -8.94 -7.38 -3.23
CA ARG A 38 -8.41 -6.91 -1.94
C ARG A 38 -9.50 -6.72 -0.88
N PRO A 39 -10.55 -5.90 -1.08
CA PRO A 39 -11.63 -5.74 -0.11
C PRO A 39 -12.47 -7.01 0.02
N LEU A 40 -12.74 -7.73 -1.07
CA LEU A 40 -13.53 -8.96 -1.05
C LEU A 40 -12.90 -10.03 -0.15
N LEU A 41 -11.60 -10.28 -0.30
CA LEU A 41 -10.86 -11.25 0.50
C LEU A 41 -10.81 -10.83 1.97
N SER A 42 -10.50 -9.56 2.24
CA SER A 42 -10.47 -9.04 3.62
C SER A 42 -11.80 -9.21 4.33
N ILE A 43 -12.91 -8.82 3.69
CA ILE A 43 -14.26 -8.95 4.25
C ILE A 43 -14.66 -10.42 4.39
N SER A 44 -14.34 -11.27 3.41
CA SER A 44 -14.66 -12.70 3.47
C SER A 44 -13.96 -13.38 4.64
N VAL A 45 -12.68 -13.07 4.85
CA VAL A 45 -11.87 -13.59 5.98
C VAL A 45 -12.44 -13.11 7.32
N VAL A 46 -12.76 -11.81 7.44
CA VAL A 46 -13.38 -11.24 8.66
C VAL A 46 -14.74 -11.88 8.93
N ALA A 47 -15.61 -11.93 7.93
CA ALA A 47 -16.97 -12.45 8.04
C ALA A 47 -16.97 -13.94 8.42
N ALA A 48 -16.14 -14.76 7.77
CA ALA A 48 -15.99 -16.18 8.11
C ALA A 48 -15.54 -16.37 9.56
N THR A 49 -14.55 -15.58 10.00
CA THR A 49 -14.02 -15.65 11.37
C THR A 49 -15.07 -15.28 12.41
N LEU A 50 -15.69 -14.11 12.28
CA LEU A 50 -16.71 -13.65 13.23
C LEU A 50 -17.92 -14.57 13.23
N TYR A 51 -18.31 -15.09 12.08
CA TYR A 51 -19.41 -16.05 11.99
C TYR A 51 -19.09 -17.35 12.75
N CYS A 52 -17.93 -17.98 12.49
CA CYS A 52 -17.55 -19.21 13.18
C CYS A 52 -17.44 -19.01 14.69
N ILE A 53 -16.85 -17.90 15.15
CA ILE A 53 -16.79 -17.55 16.57
C ILE A 53 -18.21 -17.39 17.16
N SER A 54 -19.12 -16.68 16.47
CA SER A 54 -20.50 -16.47 16.96
C SER A 54 -21.32 -17.76 17.09
N ARG A 55 -20.97 -18.80 16.33
CA ARG A 55 -21.63 -20.10 16.34
C ARG A 55 -20.92 -21.13 17.21
N SER A 56 -19.71 -20.81 17.69
CA SER A 56 -18.90 -21.70 18.49
C SER A 56 -19.67 -22.14 19.74
N LYS A 57 -19.86 -23.45 19.88
CA LYS A 57 -20.46 -24.02 21.10
C LYS A 57 -19.41 -24.35 22.16
N ARG A 58 -18.16 -24.53 21.73
CA ARG A 58 -17.04 -24.85 22.62
C ARG A 58 -16.43 -23.56 23.13
N ARG A 59 -16.42 -23.37 24.45
CA ARG A 59 -15.80 -22.21 25.11
C ARG A 59 -14.28 -22.34 25.19
N HIS A 60 -13.61 -22.47 24.04
CA HIS A 60 -12.15 -22.42 23.98
C HIS A 60 -11.72 -20.99 23.67
N VAL A 61 -11.78 -20.15 24.70
CA VAL A 61 -11.49 -18.71 24.63
C VAL A 61 -10.16 -18.43 23.90
N MET A 62 -9.12 -19.24 24.14
CA MET A 62 -7.83 -19.09 23.46
C MET A 62 -7.88 -19.37 21.95
N LEU A 63 -8.73 -20.28 21.48
CA LEU A 63 -8.90 -20.56 20.04
C LEU A 63 -9.68 -19.43 19.35
N GLU A 64 -10.67 -18.86 20.02
CA GLU A 64 -11.43 -17.70 19.52
C GLU A 64 -10.52 -16.47 19.38
N TYR A 65 -9.70 -16.17 20.39
CA TYR A 65 -8.68 -15.12 20.31
C TYR A 65 -7.63 -15.43 19.24
N GLY A 66 -7.16 -16.68 19.14
CA GLY A 66 -6.23 -17.11 18.10
C GLY A 66 -6.75 -16.89 16.69
N ALA A 67 -8.01 -17.27 16.43
CA ALA A 67 -8.67 -17.04 15.15
C ALA A 67 -8.75 -15.55 14.80
N ALA A 68 -9.11 -14.70 15.78
CA ALA A 68 -9.19 -13.25 15.59
C ALA A 68 -7.82 -12.62 15.30
N ILE A 69 -6.77 -13.01 16.02
CA ILE A 69 -5.40 -12.51 15.81
C ILE A 69 -4.85 -12.94 14.45
N ALA A 70 -5.08 -14.21 14.06
CA ALA A 70 -4.69 -14.71 12.76
C ALA A 70 -5.43 -13.99 11.62
N MET A 71 -6.73 -13.75 11.79
CA MET A 71 -7.56 -12.97 10.88
C MET A 71 -7.02 -11.54 10.69
N VAL A 72 -6.83 -10.79 11.78
CA VAL A 72 -6.31 -9.41 11.74
C VAL A 72 -4.95 -9.36 11.05
N SER A 73 -4.09 -10.32 11.37
CA SER A 73 -2.76 -10.42 10.75
C SER A 73 -2.86 -10.68 9.25
N LEU A 74 -3.73 -11.59 8.81
CA LEU A 74 -3.90 -11.94 7.39
C LEU A 74 -4.40 -10.76 6.55
N VAL A 75 -5.35 -9.99 7.09
CA VAL A 75 -5.96 -8.85 6.38
C VAL A 75 -5.20 -7.54 6.57
N SER A 76 -4.29 -7.46 7.54
CA SER A 76 -3.52 -6.23 7.79
C SER A 76 -2.63 -5.86 6.60
N PRO A 77 -2.63 -4.59 6.16
CA PRO A 77 -1.73 -4.12 5.13
C PRO A 77 -0.27 -4.09 5.59
N SER A 78 0.00 -4.05 6.90
CA SER A 78 1.34 -4.01 7.50
C SER A 78 1.47 -5.06 8.60
N GLN A 79 2.16 -6.16 8.29
CA GLN A 79 2.51 -7.16 9.31
C GLN A 79 3.85 -6.81 9.98
N ALA A 80 3.86 -5.70 10.71
CA ALA A 80 4.98 -5.38 11.59
C ALA A 80 5.15 -6.45 12.68
N SER A 81 6.38 -6.64 13.14
CA SER A 81 6.80 -7.72 14.05
C SER A 81 6.00 -7.76 15.36
N TYR A 82 5.49 -6.62 15.82
CA TYR A 82 4.72 -6.56 17.06
C TYR A 82 3.36 -7.29 17.00
N HIS A 83 2.76 -7.45 15.82
CA HIS A 83 1.57 -8.29 15.66
C HIS A 83 1.88 -9.76 16.00
N GLN A 84 3.14 -10.17 15.96
CA GLN A 84 3.57 -11.54 16.25
C GLN A 84 3.51 -11.85 17.74
N PHE A 85 3.77 -10.88 18.63
CA PHE A 85 3.62 -11.07 20.08
C PHE A 85 2.18 -11.43 20.46
N LEU A 86 1.21 -10.98 19.69
CA LEU A 86 -0.20 -11.28 19.91
C LEU A 86 -0.51 -12.78 19.72
N PHE A 87 0.27 -13.52 18.93
CA PHE A 87 0.05 -14.96 18.73
C PHE A 87 0.52 -15.82 19.91
N TYR A 88 1.38 -15.30 20.79
CA TYR A 88 2.02 -16.09 21.86
C TYR A 88 0.98 -16.74 22.79
N PRO A 89 -0.04 -16.02 23.30
CA PRO A 89 -1.05 -16.63 24.18
C PRO A 89 -1.91 -17.66 23.45
N ALA A 90 -2.29 -17.39 22.19
CA ALA A 90 -3.14 -18.28 21.41
C ALA A 90 -2.45 -19.62 21.10
N ILE A 91 -1.16 -19.57 20.72
CA ILE A 91 -0.39 -20.77 20.39
C ILE A 91 0.00 -21.54 21.65
N ALA A 92 0.32 -20.86 22.75
CA ALA A 92 0.48 -21.51 24.04
C ALA A 92 -0.81 -22.24 24.47
N GLY A 93 -1.98 -21.62 24.26
CA GLY A 93 -3.28 -22.26 24.44
C GLY A 93 -3.47 -23.50 23.58
N LEU A 94 -3.07 -23.45 22.31
CA LEU A 94 -3.18 -24.61 21.42
C LEU A 94 -2.23 -25.75 21.80
N ILE A 95 -0.99 -25.44 22.17
CA ILE A 95 0.01 -26.42 22.65
C ILE A 95 -0.45 -27.10 23.94
N THR A 96 -1.05 -26.35 24.87
CA THR A 96 -1.53 -26.90 26.16
C THR A 96 -2.75 -27.81 26.01
N LEU A 97 -3.55 -27.64 24.95
CA LEU A 97 -4.65 -28.55 24.62
C LEU A 97 -4.19 -29.87 24.00
N GLU A 98 -2.97 -29.90 23.44
CA GLU A 98 -2.40 -31.08 22.80
C GLU A 98 -1.77 -32.04 23.80
N ARG A 99 -2.06 -33.33 23.65
CA ARG A 99 -1.52 -34.39 24.53
C ARG A 99 -0.23 -35.01 24.01
N SER A 100 0.04 -34.90 22.71
CA SER A 100 1.20 -35.49 22.06
C SER A 100 2.36 -34.50 22.02
N TRP A 101 3.50 -34.89 22.59
CA TRP A 101 4.72 -34.09 22.54
C TRP A 101 5.18 -33.78 21.09
N GLY A 102 4.99 -34.73 20.17
CA GLY A 102 5.31 -34.51 18.75
C GLY A 102 4.48 -33.38 18.15
N THR A 103 3.17 -33.35 18.44
CA THR A 103 2.26 -32.30 17.97
C THR A 103 2.60 -30.94 18.59
N GLN A 104 2.92 -30.93 19.89
CA GLN A 104 3.37 -29.71 20.59
C GLN A 104 4.64 -29.13 19.97
N PHE A 105 5.62 -29.99 19.67
CA PHE A 105 6.86 -29.59 18.99
C PHE A 105 6.60 -29.03 17.59
N CYS A 106 5.72 -29.68 16.80
CA CYS A 106 5.33 -29.18 15.49
C CYS A 106 4.69 -27.78 15.56
N TRP A 107 3.80 -27.53 16.53
CA TRP A 107 3.21 -26.21 16.73
C TRP A 107 4.25 -25.15 17.14
N GLY A 108 5.19 -25.50 18.03
CA GLY A 108 6.30 -24.64 18.41
C GLY A 108 7.19 -24.27 17.22
N LEU A 109 7.59 -25.27 16.42
CA LEU A 109 8.42 -25.06 15.23
C LEU A 109 7.72 -24.19 14.18
N LEU A 110 6.44 -24.48 13.88
CA LEU A 110 5.64 -23.69 12.94
C LEU A 110 5.54 -22.23 13.40
N PHE A 111 5.35 -22.02 14.70
CA PHE A 111 5.31 -20.67 15.27
C PHE A 111 6.65 -19.93 15.16
N THR A 112 7.76 -20.61 15.48
CA THR A 112 9.10 -20.04 15.32
C THR A 112 9.35 -19.62 13.87
N ILE A 113 8.91 -20.41 12.88
CA ILE A 113 9.02 -20.05 11.46
C ILE A 113 8.17 -18.80 11.14
N MET A 114 6.96 -18.67 11.69
CA MET A 114 6.12 -17.48 11.50
C MET A 114 6.70 -16.20 12.11
N CYS A 115 7.35 -16.33 13.26
CA CYS A 115 8.02 -15.25 13.98
C CYS A 115 9.39 -14.93 13.39
N SER A 116 10.03 -15.90 12.72
CA SER A 116 11.31 -15.68 12.08
C SER A 116 11.17 -14.65 10.96
N ASN A 117 12.15 -13.76 10.87
CA ASN A 117 12.26 -12.83 9.77
C ASN A 117 12.91 -13.52 8.56
N LEU A 118 12.38 -14.66 8.12
CA LEU A 118 12.74 -15.34 6.87
C LEU A 118 12.36 -14.51 5.62
N MET A 119 12.16 -13.18 5.77
CA MET A 119 12.11 -12.25 4.67
C MET A 119 13.49 -12.22 4.00
N GLY A 120 13.51 -12.44 2.69
CA GLY A 120 14.68 -12.14 1.88
C GLY A 120 15.65 -13.30 1.64
N ALA A 121 15.36 -14.54 2.04
CA ALA A 121 16.14 -15.71 1.59
C ALA A 121 15.92 -16.05 0.10
N THR A 122 15.04 -15.30 -0.58
CA THR A 122 14.52 -15.58 -1.92
C THR A 122 14.86 -14.45 -2.88
N ALA A 123 16.13 -14.09 -3.02
CA ALA A 123 16.58 -13.37 -4.21
C ALA A 123 16.28 -14.25 -5.44
N GLY A 124 15.54 -13.73 -6.43
CA GLY A 124 15.21 -14.47 -7.66
C GLY A 124 13.78 -15.02 -7.76
N TYR A 125 12.90 -14.75 -6.78
CA TYR A 125 11.45 -15.09 -6.88
C TYR A 125 10.62 -13.90 -7.39
N ASP A 126 11.24 -13.01 -8.16
CA ASP A 126 10.68 -11.71 -8.47
C ASP A 126 9.68 -11.71 -9.63
N THR A 127 9.49 -12.86 -10.28
CA THR A 127 8.64 -13.01 -11.47
C THR A 127 7.91 -14.36 -11.50
N GLY A 128 6.79 -14.39 -12.23
CA GLY A 128 6.06 -15.62 -12.58
C GLY A 128 5.50 -16.41 -11.38
N VAL A 129 5.36 -17.73 -11.56
CA VAL A 129 4.77 -18.63 -10.55
C VAL A 129 5.67 -18.77 -9.31
N ALA A 130 6.98 -18.60 -9.47
CA ALA A 130 7.94 -18.59 -8.37
C ALA A 130 7.56 -17.52 -7.32
N MET A 131 7.03 -16.36 -7.75
CA MET A 131 6.53 -15.30 -6.86
C MET A 131 5.52 -15.80 -5.80
N ILE A 132 4.76 -16.85 -6.08
CA ILE A 132 3.83 -17.45 -5.10
C ILE A 132 4.60 -17.91 -3.84
N ALA A 133 5.79 -18.48 -4.01
CA ALA A 133 6.64 -18.92 -2.92
C ALA A 133 7.32 -17.76 -2.16
N ALA A 134 7.28 -16.52 -2.68
CA ALA A 134 7.92 -15.36 -2.06
C ALA A 134 7.19 -14.85 -0.80
N PHE A 135 6.03 -15.43 -0.46
CA PHE A 135 5.21 -15.02 0.69
C PHE A 135 5.01 -16.14 1.73
N PRO A 136 6.08 -16.82 2.22
CA PRO A 136 5.94 -17.98 3.10
C PRO A 136 5.16 -17.66 4.39
N ARG A 137 5.35 -16.47 4.97
CA ARG A 137 4.64 -16.05 6.18
C ARG A 137 3.15 -15.86 5.93
N ALA A 138 2.75 -15.23 4.81
CA ALA A 138 1.34 -15.07 4.47
C ALA A 138 0.64 -16.44 4.37
N TRP A 139 1.30 -17.43 3.75
CA TRP A 139 0.78 -18.80 3.65
C TRP A 139 0.66 -19.48 5.01
N ILE A 140 1.68 -19.37 5.87
CA ILE A 140 1.62 -20.01 7.19
C ILE A 140 0.53 -19.35 8.05
N VAL A 141 0.40 -18.02 8.03
CA VAL A 141 -0.69 -17.32 8.74
C VAL A 141 -2.06 -17.76 8.21
N MET A 142 -2.22 -17.92 6.90
CA MET A 142 -3.47 -18.40 6.29
C MET A 142 -3.78 -19.84 6.71
N ILE A 143 -2.79 -20.72 6.73
CA ILE A 143 -2.94 -22.11 7.20
C ILE A 143 -3.34 -22.12 8.67
N LEU A 144 -2.65 -21.35 9.53
CA LEU A 144 -2.97 -21.27 10.95
C LEU A 144 -4.39 -20.72 11.19
N TRP A 145 -4.77 -19.69 10.44
CA TRP A 145 -6.13 -19.15 10.45
C TRP A 145 -7.17 -20.21 10.09
N LEU A 146 -6.94 -20.98 9.01
CA LEU A 146 -7.82 -22.09 8.62
C LEU A 146 -7.90 -23.17 9.71
N VAL A 147 -6.78 -23.53 10.33
CA VAL A 147 -6.76 -24.48 11.45
C VAL A 147 -7.62 -23.99 12.60
N PHE A 148 -7.44 -22.73 13.04
CA PHE A 148 -8.27 -22.17 14.11
C PHE A 148 -9.75 -22.21 13.74
N LEU A 149 -10.11 -21.86 12.50
CA LEU A 149 -11.50 -21.95 12.04
C LEU A 149 -12.06 -23.36 12.01
N LEU A 150 -11.27 -24.36 11.60
CA LEU A 150 -11.69 -25.76 11.55
C LEU A 150 -11.79 -26.40 12.94
N MET A 151 -11.03 -25.89 13.91
CA MET A 151 -11.10 -26.32 15.31
C MET A 151 -12.27 -25.66 16.07
N LEU A 152 -12.86 -24.59 15.53
CA LEU A 152 -14.13 -24.06 16.02
C LEU A 152 -15.26 -25.02 15.59
N ASP A 153 -16.07 -25.44 16.56
CA ASP A 153 -17.22 -26.33 16.36
C ASP A 153 -18.50 -25.50 16.51
N PRO A 154 -19.37 -25.36 15.49
CA PRO A 154 -19.49 -26.21 14.29
C PRO A 154 -18.79 -25.70 13.02
N PRO A 155 -18.61 -26.57 11.99
CA PRO A 155 -17.99 -26.21 10.71
C PRO A 155 -18.75 -25.14 9.92
N LEU A 156 -18.11 -24.63 8.86
CA LEU A 156 -18.64 -23.60 7.94
C LEU A 156 -20.13 -23.82 7.63
N PRO A 157 -20.99 -22.81 7.85
CA PRO A 157 -22.44 -22.94 7.76
C PRO A 157 -22.93 -23.09 6.32
N ARG A 158 -24.15 -23.64 6.17
CA ARG A 158 -24.96 -23.42 4.96
C ARG A 158 -25.60 -22.04 5.04
N MET A 159 -25.45 -21.23 4.00
CA MET A 159 -26.01 -19.87 3.96
C MET A 159 -27.54 -19.90 3.85
N SER A 160 -28.23 -19.16 4.72
CA SER A 160 -29.68 -18.95 4.61
C SER A 160 -30.00 -17.93 3.49
N PRO A 161 -31.20 -17.96 2.89
CA PRO A 161 -31.57 -16.99 1.84
C PRO A 161 -31.38 -15.52 2.24
N PRO A 162 -31.73 -15.07 3.47
CA PRO A 162 -31.44 -13.70 3.91
C PRO A 162 -29.93 -13.39 4.01
N ALA A 163 -29.12 -14.38 4.39
CA ALA A 163 -27.67 -14.22 4.43
C ALA A 163 -27.08 -14.10 3.01
N ILE A 164 -27.63 -14.84 2.05
CA ILE A 164 -27.26 -14.73 0.64
C ILE A 164 -27.60 -13.34 0.11
N THR A 165 -28.79 -12.80 0.41
CA THR A 165 -29.17 -11.44 -0.01
C THR A 165 -28.29 -10.37 0.61
N SER A 166 -27.95 -10.48 1.90
CA SER A 166 -27.03 -9.54 2.56
C SER A 166 -25.60 -9.64 2.00
N ALA A 167 -25.13 -10.85 1.71
CA ALA A 167 -23.83 -11.06 1.06
C ALA A 167 -23.82 -10.46 -0.35
N ALA A 168 -24.88 -10.65 -1.14
CA ALA A 168 -25.01 -10.06 -2.46
C ALA A 168 -25.02 -8.52 -2.40
N ALA A 169 -25.75 -7.92 -1.46
CA ALA A 169 -25.75 -6.47 -1.26
C ALA A 169 -24.35 -5.95 -0.89
N MET A 170 -23.62 -6.67 -0.02
CA MET A 170 -22.25 -6.32 0.34
C MET A 170 -21.30 -6.41 -0.87
N ILE A 171 -21.45 -7.43 -1.71
CA ILE A 171 -20.68 -7.55 -2.95
C ILE A 171 -20.91 -6.34 -3.86
N VAL A 172 -22.16 -5.87 -4.01
CA VAL A 172 -22.46 -4.66 -4.80
C VAL A 172 -21.74 -3.44 -4.25
N VAL A 173 -21.73 -3.25 -2.93
CA VAL A 173 -20.99 -2.14 -2.28
C VAL A 173 -19.48 -2.26 -2.54
N ILE A 174 -18.92 -3.47 -2.41
CA ILE A 174 -17.51 -3.74 -2.68
C ILE A 174 -17.16 -3.43 -4.15
N VAL A 175 -18.01 -3.86 -5.10
CA VAL A 175 -17.83 -3.54 -6.52
C VAL A 175 -17.82 -2.03 -6.74
N ALA A 176 -18.77 -1.30 -6.13
CA ALA A 176 -18.84 0.16 -6.29
C ALA A 176 -17.57 0.86 -5.76
N ILE A 177 -17.08 0.46 -4.57
CA ILE A 177 -15.83 0.98 -4.00
C ILE A 177 -14.64 0.62 -4.89
N ALA A 178 -14.53 -0.63 -5.33
CA ALA A 178 -13.46 -1.09 -6.21
C ALA A 178 -13.43 -0.33 -7.55
N VAL A 179 -14.59 -0.06 -8.15
CA VAL A 179 -14.71 0.76 -9.37
C VAL A 179 -14.24 2.19 -9.10
N ALA A 180 -14.62 2.79 -7.97
CA ALA A 180 -14.17 4.13 -7.60
C ALA A 180 -12.65 4.19 -7.38
N GLU A 181 -12.06 3.22 -6.68
CA GLU A 181 -10.61 3.12 -6.48
C GLU A 181 -9.87 2.90 -7.81
N ASN A 182 -10.36 1.99 -8.66
CA ASN A 182 -9.75 1.75 -9.96
C ASN A 182 -9.79 2.98 -10.87
N ARG A 183 -10.91 3.74 -10.86
CA ARG A 183 -10.99 5.01 -11.58
C ARG A 183 -9.95 6.02 -11.10
N ARG A 184 -9.75 6.13 -9.78
CA ARG A 184 -8.71 7.01 -9.20
C ARG A 184 -7.32 6.56 -9.64
N TRP A 185 -7.03 5.26 -9.57
CA TRP A 185 -5.75 4.72 -10.03
C TRP A 185 -5.49 4.99 -11.52
N ILE A 186 -6.50 4.81 -12.37
CA ILE A 186 -6.39 5.14 -13.81
C ILE A 186 -6.09 6.64 -13.98
N ALA A 187 -6.80 7.52 -13.25
CA ALA A 187 -6.56 8.96 -13.31
C ALA A 187 -5.11 9.30 -12.94
N ASP A 188 -4.60 8.73 -11.84
CA ASP A 188 -3.23 8.92 -11.35
C ASP A 188 -2.16 8.43 -12.34
N VAL A 189 -2.44 7.39 -13.14
CA VAL A 189 -1.53 6.86 -14.17
C VAL A 189 -1.64 7.64 -15.49
N SER A 190 -2.81 8.21 -15.77
CA SER A 190 -3.11 8.91 -17.03
C SER A 190 -2.80 10.41 -17.03
N ASP A 191 -2.35 10.98 -15.90
CA ASP A 191 -2.17 12.42 -15.74
C ASP A 191 -0.94 13.00 -16.48
N GLY A 192 -0.19 12.16 -17.20
CA GLY A 192 0.99 12.56 -17.96
C GLY A 192 2.23 12.83 -17.10
N ALA A 193 2.14 12.71 -15.77
CA ALA A 193 3.29 12.85 -14.91
C ALA A 193 4.06 11.52 -14.81
N SER A 194 5.37 11.59 -15.03
CA SER A 194 6.25 10.44 -14.91
C SER A 194 7.07 10.53 -13.63
N ARG A 195 7.22 9.39 -12.94
CA ARG A 195 8.09 9.28 -11.75
C ARG A 195 9.55 9.44 -12.16
N VAL A 196 10.28 10.30 -11.45
CA VAL A 196 11.72 10.49 -11.67
C VAL A 196 12.50 9.41 -10.91
N GLN A 197 13.33 8.66 -11.63
CA GLN A 197 14.29 7.73 -11.01
C GLN A 197 15.55 8.48 -10.61
N LEU A 198 15.92 8.38 -9.35
CA LEU A 198 17.16 8.93 -8.83
C LEU A 198 18.23 7.83 -8.83
N VAL A 199 19.28 8.02 -9.62
CA VAL A 199 20.38 7.06 -9.70
C VAL A 199 21.35 7.35 -8.55
N ALA A 200 21.53 6.38 -7.65
CA ALA A 200 22.42 6.52 -6.49
C ALA A 200 23.89 6.78 -6.89
N PRO A 201 24.67 7.56 -6.10
CA PRO A 201 24.25 8.36 -4.95
C PRO A 201 23.53 9.62 -5.43
N ALA A 202 22.22 9.69 -5.18
CA ALA A 202 21.43 10.84 -5.55
C ALA A 202 21.00 11.50 -4.25
N ASP A 203 21.73 12.53 -3.86
CA ASP A 203 21.24 13.50 -2.90
C ASP A 203 20.12 14.26 -3.60
N LEU A 204 18.88 13.98 -3.23
CA LEU A 204 17.72 14.65 -3.79
C LEU A 204 17.60 16.02 -3.14
N GLU A 205 18.05 17.03 -3.86
CA GLU A 205 17.76 18.44 -3.58
C GLU A 205 16.23 18.66 -3.64
N ILE A 206 15.62 18.93 -2.50
CA ILE A 206 14.22 19.38 -2.43
C ILE A 206 14.29 20.88 -2.10
N GLU A 207 13.65 21.70 -2.94
CA GLU A 207 13.66 23.18 -2.90
C GLU A 207 14.94 23.88 -3.45
N PRO A 208 15.31 23.69 -4.72
CA PRO A 208 16.26 24.59 -5.37
C PRO A 208 15.66 26.00 -5.41
N ARG A 209 16.15 26.90 -4.56
CA ARG A 209 15.81 28.33 -4.61
C ARG A 209 17.05 29.16 -4.91
N PHE A 210 16.88 30.19 -5.73
CA PHE A 210 17.94 31.17 -5.95
C PHE A 210 17.92 32.22 -4.84
N VAL A 211 19.03 32.35 -4.11
CA VAL A 211 19.29 33.47 -3.20
C VAL A 211 20.39 34.32 -3.82
N GLY A 212 19.99 35.44 -4.44
CA GLY A 212 20.89 36.22 -5.30
C GLY A 212 21.30 35.40 -6.54
N SER A 213 22.61 35.24 -6.78
CA SER A 213 23.15 34.42 -7.88
C SER A 213 23.54 33.00 -7.45
N ARG A 214 23.12 32.55 -6.26
CA ARG A 214 23.46 31.23 -5.71
C ARG A 214 22.22 30.35 -5.61
N LEU A 215 22.36 29.11 -6.08
CA LEU A 215 21.40 28.04 -5.85
C LEU A 215 21.59 27.53 -4.41
N VAL A 216 20.50 27.52 -3.63
CA VAL A 216 20.45 26.98 -2.28
C VAL A 216 19.48 25.81 -2.28
N THR A 217 19.87 24.71 -1.62
CA THR A 217 19.13 23.45 -1.58
C THR A 217 18.89 23.00 -0.13
N SER A 218 17.78 22.29 0.09
CA SER A 218 17.55 21.50 1.31
C SER A 218 17.77 20.02 0.99
N VAL A 219 18.55 19.33 1.83
CA VAL A 219 18.90 17.92 1.63
C VAL A 219 18.06 17.05 2.56
N LEU A 220 17.34 16.08 2.00
CA LEU A 220 16.69 15.03 2.78
C LEU A 220 17.74 13.98 3.18
N GLY A 221 18.12 13.97 4.46
CA GLY A 221 19.01 12.97 5.04
C GLY A 221 18.27 11.72 5.57
N PRO A 222 19.01 10.66 5.94
CA PRO A 222 18.47 9.44 6.54
C PRO A 222 17.61 9.67 7.80
N ASP A 223 17.80 10.80 8.48
CA ASP A 223 17.19 11.13 9.78
C ASP A 223 15.99 12.09 9.70
N GLY A 224 15.55 12.47 8.49
CA GLY A 224 14.34 13.28 8.28
C GLY A 224 14.60 14.70 7.77
N PHE A 225 13.58 15.56 7.91
CA PHE A 225 13.63 16.99 7.57
C PHE A 225 14.05 17.80 8.80
N ASP A 226 15.00 18.71 8.65
CA ASP A 226 15.25 19.75 9.65
C ASP A 226 14.51 21.06 9.27
N ASP A 227 13.64 21.48 10.20
CA ASP A 227 12.80 22.69 10.34
C ASP A 227 11.85 23.12 9.19
N PRO A 228 10.52 22.91 9.32
CA PRO A 228 9.48 23.26 8.34
C PRO A 228 8.86 24.67 8.48
N SER A 229 9.40 25.59 9.28
CA SER A 229 8.70 26.82 9.68
C SER A 229 8.54 27.95 8.63
N GLN A 230 8.69 27.69 7.33
CA GLN A 230 8.58 28.69 6.25
C GLN A 230 7.85 28.18 4.98
N MET A 231 6.75 27.42 5.12
CA MET A 231 5.90 27.08 3.96
C MET A 231 5.03 28.28 3.52
N GLU A 232 5.65 29.27 2.89
CA GLU A 232 4.95 30.13 1.92
C GLU A 232 4.87 29.38 0.59
N ALA A 233 3.72 29.44 -0.09
CA ALA A 233 3.45 28.75 -1.35
C ALA A 233 4.61 28.94 -2.35
N VAL A 234 5.45 27.90 -2.49
CA VAL A 234 6.67 27.95 -3.29
C VAL A 234 6.28 27.94 -4.76
N ALA A 235 6.11 29.14 -5.31
CA ALA A 235 5.94 29.35 -6.74
C ALA A 235 7.31 29.34 -7.42
N SER A 236 7.44 28.64 -8.53
CA SER A 236 8.66 28.60 -9.35
C SER A 236 8.42 29.31 -10.67
N THR A 237 9.32 30.20 -11.06
CA THR A 237 9.23 30.92 -12.34
C THR A 237 10.11 30.26 -13.39
N SER A 238 9.57 30.06 -14.58
CA SER A 238 10.28 29.48 -15.73
C SER A 238 11.53 30.28 -16.09
N PRO A 239 12.58 29.65 -16.65
CA PRO A 239 13.84 30.34 -17.01
C PRO A 239 13.68 31.53 -17.96
N ASN A 240 12.63 31.52 -18.80
CA ASN A 240 12.31 32.60 -19.73
C ASN A 240 11.37 33.67 -19.15
N GLY A 241 10.95 33.52 -17.88
CA GLY A 241 10.06 34.45 -17.18
C GLY A 241 8.59 34.42 -17.62
N LYS A 242 8.20 33.59 -18.59
CA LYS A 242 6.84 33.62 -19.18
C LYS A 242 5.79 32.93 -18.31
N TRP A 243 6.20 31.94 -17.54
CA TRP A 243 5.32 31.12 -16.72
C TRP A 243 5.76 31.08 -15.27
N THR A 244 4.80 30.99 -14.36
CA THR A 244 5.01 30.70 -12.94
C THR A 244 4.19 29.49 -12.53
N ALA A 245 4.86 28.44 -12.06
CA ALA A 245 4.28 27.21 -11.53
C ALA A 245 4.01 27.37 -10.04
N PHE A 246 2.88 26.86 -9.55
CA PHE A 246 2.48 26.91 -8.15
C PHE A 246 1.57 25.72 -7.82
N ALA A 247 1.51 25.34 -6.54
CA ALA A 247 0.55 24.35 -6.06
C ALA A 247 -0.75 25.04 -5.62
N THR A 248 -1.90 24.46 -5.91
CA THR A 248 -3.21 25.01 -5.54
C THR A 248 -4.24 23.92 -5.27
N ASP A 249 -5.14 24.17 -4.31
CA ASP A 249 -6.20 23.25 -3.89
C ASP A 249 -7.59 23.60 -4.47
N GLN A 250 -7.64 24.48 -5.48
CA GLN A 250 -8.90 24.98 -6.07
C GLN A 250 -9.84 23.86 -6.59
N ARG A 251 -9.32 22.66 -6.86
CA ARG A 251 -10.09 21.49 -7.31
C ARG A 251 -10.37 20.47 -6.19
N GLY A 252 -10.13 20.85 -4.93
CA GLY A 252 -10.36 20.01 -3.75
C GLY A 252 -9.19 19.09 -3.37
N ASN A 253 -8.08 19.16 -4.11
CA ASN A 253 -6.82 18.48 -3.84
C ASN A 253 -5.67 19.38 -4.33
N TRP A 254 -4.47 19.26 -3.74
CA TRP A 254 -3.30 20.04 -4.17
C TRP A 254 -2.80 19.54 -5.52
N ASP A 255 -2.95 20.38 -6.54
CA ASP A 255 -2.49 20.14 -7.90
C ASP A 255 -1.42 21.18 -8.30
N ILE A 256 -0.57 20.82 -9.28
CA ILE A 256 0.35 21.77 -9.90
C ILE A 256 -0.36 22.51 -11.03
N ALA A 257 -0.32 23.85 -10.96
CA ALA A 257 -0.79 24.73 -12.01
C ALA A 257 0.33 25.67 -12.46
N ILE A 258 0.22 26.16 -13.69
CA ILE A 258 1.05 27.24 -14.23
C ILE A 258 0.18 28.44 -14.55
N ARG A 259 0.72 29.64 -14.35
CA ARG A 259 0.13 30.92 -14.71
C ARG A 259 1.01 31.61 -15.75
N SER A 260 0.40 32.15 -16.80
CA SER A 260 1.09 33.06 -17.72
C SER A 260 1.34 34.40 -17.04
N ASN A 261 2.58 34.87 -17.08
CA ASN A 261 2.96 36.17 -16.53
C ASN A 261 2.54 37.33 -17.44
N GLU A 262 2.24 37.04 -18.72
CA GLU A 262 1.77 38.04 -19.68
C GLU A 262 0.24 38.18 -19.66
N THR A 263 -0.49 37.05 -19.71
CA THR A 263 -1.96 37.06 -19.83
C THR A 263 -2.69 36.83 -18.51
N GLY A 264 -2.01 36.27 -17.51
CA GLY A 264 -2.61 35.83 -16.26
C GLY A 264 -3.38 34.50 -16.35
N GLU A 265 -3.45 33.87 -17.53
CA GLU A 265 -4.16 32.60 -17.74
C GLU A 265 -3.57 31.47 -16.88
N ILE A 266 -4.43 30.67 -16.24
CA ILE A 266 -4.04 29.54 -15.39
C ILE A 266 -4.36 28.23 -16.11
N ARG A 267 -3.38 27.32 -16.15
CA ARG A 267 -3.51 25.96 -16.66
C ARG A 267 -3.06 24.96 -15.60
N PHE A 268 -3.87 23.94 -15.36
CA PHE A 268 -3.51 22.81 -14.49
C PHE A 268 -2.65 21.82 -15.28
N LEU A 269 -1.53 21.41 -14.68
CA LEU A 269 -0.63 20.41 -15.24
C LEU A 269 -0.88 19.02 -14.66
N THR A 270 -1.33 18.93 -13.42
CA THR A 270 -1.71 17.66 -12.78
C THR A 270 -3.21 17.62 -12.45
N SER A 271 -3.72 16.41 -12.29
CA SER A 271 -5.12 16.15 -11.93
C SER A 271 -5.28 14.86 -11.13
N SER A 272 -4.23 14.47 -10.40
CA SER A 272 -4.21 13.21 -9.66
C SER A 272 -4.97 13.36 -8.35
N SER A 273 -5.27 12.24 -7.69
CA SER A 273 -5.87 12.26 -6.35
C SER A 273 -4.86 12.45 -5.21
N ALA A 274 -3.58 12.56 -5.56
CA ALA A 274 -2.46 12.76 -4.66
C ALA A 274 -2.13 14.25 -4.50
N ASN A 275 -1.60 14.65 -3.35
CA ASN A 275 -1.13 16.02 -3.15
C ASN A 275 0.18 16.22 -3.92
N ASP A 276 0.16 17.14 -4.87
CA ASP A 276 1.30 17.58 -5.65
C ASP A 276 1.75 18.96 -5.16
N LEU A 277 2.99 19.03 -4.67
CA LEU A 277 3.52 20.20 -3.98
C LEU A 277 4.92 20.56 -4.49
N THR A 278 5.41 21.73 -4.06
CA THR A 278 6.78 22.22 -4.30
C THR A 278 7.21 22.16 -5.78
N PRO A 279 6.49 22.82 -6.71
CA PRO A 279 6.87 22.80 -8.12
C PRO A 279 8.19 23.52 -8.37
N SER A 280 8.98 23.00 -9.31
CA SER A 280 10.21 23.61 -9.80
C SER A 280 10.34 23.41 -11.31
N PHE A 281 10.55 24.48 -12.07
CA PHE A 281 10.80 24.36 -13.51
C PHE A 281 12.14 23.66 -13.80
N SER A 282 12.15 22.87 -14.86
CA SER A 282 13.38 22.36 -15.45
C SER A 282 14.26 23.50 -15.99
N PRO A 283 15.60 23.34 -16.05
CA PRO A 283 16.50 24.38 -16.58
C PRO A 283 16.22 24.78 -18.03
N ASP A 284 15.64 23.88 -18.83
CA ASP A 284 15.22 24.13 -20.21
C ASP A 284 13.79 24.73 -20.31
N GLY A 285 13.09 24.85 -19.19
CA GLY A 285 11.74 25.39 -19.07
C GLY A 285 10.63 24.53 -19.68
N ARG A 286 10.90 23.29 -20.11
CA ARG A 286 9.93 22.42 -20.79
C ARG A 286 9.11 21.54 -19.85
N SER A 287 9.49 21.46 -18.58
CA SER A 287 8.83 20.59 -17.60
C SER A 287 8.81 21.22 -16.23
N VAL A 288 7.94 20.70 -15.37
CA VAL A 288 7.88 21.02 -13.95
C VAL A 288 8.13 19.74 -13.17
N TYR A 289 9.12 19.80 -12.28
CA TYR A 289 9.36 18.80 -11.25
C TYR A 289 8.54 19.16 -10.01
N PHE A 290 8.00 18.16 -9.33
CA PHE A 290 7.21 18.38 -8.13
C PHE A 290 7.26 17.17 -7.22
N ALA A 291 6.96 17.39 -5.95
CA ALA A 291 6.90 16.35 -4.95
C ALA A 291 5.44 15.89 -4.83
N SER A 292 5.18 14.62 -5.11
CA SER A 292 3.84 14.03 -4.98
C SER A 292 3.79 12.92 -3.92
N ASP A 293 2.70 12.88 -3.16
CA ASP A 293 2.40 11.73 -2.30
C ASP A 293 1.79 10.53 -3.03
N ARG A 294 1.68 10.63 -4.35
CA ARG A 294 1.26 9.53 -5.20
C ARG A 294 2.16 8.32 -5.00
N HIS A 295 1.52 7.18 -4.81
CA HIS A 295 2.14 5.88 -4.55
C HIS A 295 2.95 5.78 -3.24
N ARG A 296 2.68 6.64 -2.23
CA ARG A 296 3.35 6.68 -0.91
C ARG A 296 3.85 5.32 -0.44
N GLY A 297 5.17 5.18 -0.57
CA GLY A 297 5.86 3.91 -0.48
C GLY A 297 6.37 3.61 0.90
N TYR A 298 7.07 4.59 1.37
CA TYR A 298 7.60 4.78 2.70
C TYR A 298 7.33 6.25 3.03
N ARG A 299 7.80 6.74 4.17
CA ARG A 299 7.52 8.06 4.76
C ARG A 299 7.96 9.29 3.91
N PHE A 300 8.16 9.15 2.60
CA PHE A 300 8.70 10.16 1.71
C PHE A 300 7.79 10.42 0.51
N THR A 301 7.69 11.69 0.16
CA THR A 301 7.13 12.19 -1.10
C THR A 301 8.06 11.80 -2.25
N THR A 302 7.50 11.39 -3.39
CA THR A 302 8.28 10.99 -4.57
C THR A 302 8.35 12.16 -5.56
N ILE A 303 9.47 12.32 -6.28
CA ILE A 303 9.58 13.34 -7.31
C ILE A 303 9.00 12.85 -8.62
N TYR A 304 8.15 13.69 -9.20
CA TYR A 304 7.55 13.51 -10.51
C TYR A 304 7.94 14.67 -11.42
N GLN A 305 7.86 14.40 -12.71
CA GLN A 305 8.02 15.38 -13.77
C GLN A 305 6.76 15.38 -14.61
N VAL A 306 6.25 16.57 -14.93
CA VAL A 306 5.16 16.77 -15.89
C VAL A 306 5.58 17.79 -16.96
N SER A 307 5.22 17.54 -18.21
CA SER A 307 5.45 18.48 -19.31
C SER A 307 4.54 19.70 -19.18
N ILE A 308 5.06 20.89 -19.52
CA ILE A 308 4.23 22.12 -19.59
C ILE A 308 3.13 22.02 -20.66
N ASP A 309 3.33 21.13 -21.64
CA ASP A 309 2.38 20.87 -22.71
C ASP A 309 1.30 19.86 -22.30
N GLY A 310 1.40 19.26 -21.10
CA GLY A 310 0.43 18.29 -20.58
C GLY A 310 0.40 16.97 -21.35
N ARG A 311 1.54 16.58 -21.94
CA ARG A 311 1.76 15.30 -22.63
C ARG A 311 2.80 14.48 -21.90
#